data_AF-A0A5M3MZC0-F1
#
_entry.id   AF-A0A5M3MZC0-F1
#
_cell.length_a   1.000
_cell.length_b   1.000
_cell.length_c   1.000
_cell.angle_alpha   90.00
_cell.angle_beta   90.00
_cell.angle_gamma   90.00
#
_symmetry.space_group_name_H-M   'P 1'
#
loop_
_entity.id
_entity.type
_entity.pdbx_description
1 polymer ?
#
loop_
_entity_poly.entity_id
_entity_poly.type
_entity_poly.pdbx_seq_one_letter_code
_entity_poly.pdbx_strand_id
1 'polypeptide(L)'
;MALPTWDNLISLTIDMKDNDFSFDALDQIFTQAPNLVELWISEDVIESTGWQPARIASKKLRLFSLVVDPYWINEAPEQFDIGPVFDSLMFPALSDLVVTIPMDGNLDFLRHFIARSGCRLSSLTFTEIFDEAFGDPESSLIRRAGVNLAEEYGIPSVEFTYDLDETRIYQKAKDRWYCMDDQA
;
A
#
# COMPACT_ATOMS: atom_id res chain seq x y z
N MET A 1 21.90 21.74 -4.61
CA MET A 1 22.80 20.57 -4.48
C MET A 1 21.96 19.35 -4.84
N ALA A 2 22.43 18.50 -5.74
CA ALA A 2 21.72 17.25 -6.05
C ALA A 2 21.85 16.31 -4.85
N LEU A 3 20.73 15.74 -4.40
CA LEU A 3 20.74 14.74 -3.35
C LEU A 3 21.40 13.46 -3.89
N PRO A 4 22.12 12.69 -3.05
CA PRO A 4 22.69 11.41 -3.47
C PRO A 4 21.61 10.47 -3.99
N THR A 5 21.88 9.76 -5.09
CA THR A 5 21.02 8.66 -5.55
C THR A 5 21.41 7.36 -4.85
N TRP A 6 20.41 6.57 -4.48
CA TRP A 6 20.53 5.24 -3.90
C TRP A 6 20.24 4.18 -4.97
N ASP A 7 21.10 4.12 -5.99
CA ASP A 7 20.89 3.24 -7.15
C ASP A 7 20.88 1.74 -6.79
N ASN A 8 21.45 1.35 -5.65
CA ASN A 8 21.45 -0.03 -5.18
C ASN A 8 20.29 -0.34 -4.21
N LEU A 9 19.44 0.63 -3.88
CA LEU A 9 18.30 0.40 -2.99
C LEU A 9 17.19 -0.32 -3.75
N ILE A 10 16.91 -1.56 -3.34
CA ILE A 10 15.93 -2.45 -3.96
C ILE A 10 14.64 -2.55 -3.13
N SER A 11 14.77 -2.52 -1.81
CA SER A 11 13.66 -2.66 -0.87
C SER A 11 13.79 -1.55 0.18
N LEU A 12 12.70 -0.84 0.45
CA LEU A 12 12.63 0.21 1.45
C LEU A 12 11.38 -0.02 2.31
N THR A 13 11.57 0.00 3.62
CA THR A 13 10.50 -0.10 4.60
C THR A 13 10.53 1.14 5.48
N ILE A 14 9.40 1.80 5.57
CA ILE A 14 9.15 2.99 6.37
C ILE A 14 8.03 2.61 7.34
N ASP A 15 8.37 2.61 8.62
CA ASP A 15 7.46 2.37 9.74
C ASP A 15 7.57 3.59 10.66
N MET A 16 6.66 4.54 10.47
CA MET A 16 6.60 5.77 11.25
C MET A 16 5.40 5.70 12.18
N LYS A 17 5.68 5.25 13.40
CA LYS A 17 4.78 5.43 14.54
C LYS A 17 5.08 6.81 15.14
N ASP A 18 4.05 7.61 15.34
CA ASP A 18 4.07 8.94 15.95
C ASP A 18 4.56 10.12 15.07
N ASN A 19 4.68 10.01 13.75
CA ASN A 19 5.04 11.15 12.88
C ASN A 19 4.20 11.21 11.59
N ASP A 20 3.94 12.43 11.11
CA ASP A 20 3.21 12.66 9.87
C ASP A 20 4.12 12.41 8.65
N PHE A 21 3.79 11.42 7.81
CA PHE A 21 4.44 11.23 6.52
C PHE A 21 3.86 12.18 5.48
N SER A 22 4.68 13.14 5.06
CA SER A 22 4.34 13.99 3.92
C SER A 22 4.51 13.22 2.61
N PHE A 23 3.47 13.23 1.77
CA PHE A 23 3.54 12.65 0.43
C PHE A 23 4.54 13.35 -0.50
N ASP A 24 5.06 14.52 -0.14
CA ASP A 24 6.20 15.14 -0.81
C ASP A 24 7.46 14.26 -0.68
N ALA A 25 7.57 13.46 0.38
CA ALA A 25 8.64 12.48 0.55
C ALA A 25 8.54 11.33 -0.45
N LEU A 26 7.32 10.97 -0.90
CA LEU A 26 7.12 9.86 -1.84
C LEU A 26 7.77 10.17 -3.20
N ASP A 27 7.60 11.39 -3.72
CA ASP A 27 8.27 11.83 -4.96
C ASP A 27 9.80 11.79 -4.83
N GLN A 28 10.31 12.19 -3.66
CA GLN A 28 11.74 12.15 -3.37
C GLN A 28 12.28 10.72 -3.31
N ILE A 29 11.53 9.76 -2.75
CA ILE A 29 11.91 8.34 -2.70
C ILE A 29 12.12 7.82 -4.12
N PHE A 30 11.18 8.04 -5.04
CA PHE A 30 11.30 7.55 -6.41
C PHE A 30 12.37 8.30 -7.23
N THR A 31 12.62 9.56 -6.91
CA THR A 31 13.72 10.33 -7.51
C THR A 31 15.09 9.84 -7.05
N GLN A 32 15.23 9.49 -5.76
CA GLN A 32 16.51 9.09 -5.17
C GLN A 32 16.79 7.59 -5.31
N ALA A 33 15.75 6.74 -5.34
CA ALA A 33 15.86 5.29 -5.44
C ALA A 33 15.19 4.77 -6.74
N PRO A 34 15.74 5.08 -7.93
CA PRO A 34 15.10 4.75 -9.21
C PRO A 34 15.02 3.23 -9.49
N ASN A 35 15.75 2.42 -8.70
CA ASN A 35 15.81 0.97 -8.83
C ASN A 35 14.98 0.23 -7.78
N LEU A 36 14.17 0.94 -7.00
CA LEU A 36 13.31 0.37 -5.99
C LEU A 36 12.30 -0.61 -6.59
N VAL A 37 12.25 -1.80 -6.02
CA VAL A 37 11.37 -2.92 -6.41
C VAL A 37 10.28 -3.14 -5.36
N GLU A 38 10.59 -2.90 -4.09
CA GLU A 38 9.68 -3.08 -2.97
C GLU A 38 9.65 -1.79 -2.13
N LEU A 39 8.45 -1.28 -1.87
CA LEU A 39 8.24 -0.14 -0.98
C LEU A 39 7.13 -0.49 0.01
N TRP A 40 7.47 -0.40 1.30
CA TRP A 40 6.56 -0.59 2.42
C TRP A 40 6.44 0.70 3.20
N ILE A 41 5.20 1.18 3.36
CA ILE A 41 4.87 2.37 4.13
C ILE A 41 3.78 1.96 5.13
N SER A 42 4.09 2.14 6.41
CA SER A 42 3.18 2.00 7.55
C SER A 42 3.21 3.31 8.33
N GLU A 43 2.07 3.98 8.39
CA GLU A 43 1.93 5.36 8.88
C GLU A 43 0.76 5.49 9.83
N ASP A 44 0.81 6.45 10.75
CA ASP A 44 -0.34 6.72 11.61
C ASP A 44 -1.41 7.55 10.88
N VAL A 45 -1.01 8.64 10.21
CA VAL A 45 -1.92 9.57 9.52
C VAL A 45 -1.48 9.82 8.09
N ILE A 46 -2.46 9.89 7.19
CA ILE A 46 -2.27 10.48 5.86
C ILE A 46 -2.76 11.92 5.87
N GLU A 47 -1.84 12.87 5.95
CA GLU A 47 -2.16 14.28 5.71
C GLU A 47 -2.14 14.56 4.20
N SER A 48 -3.33 14.65 3.59
CA SER A 48 -3.48 15.03 2.17
C SER A 48 -3.62 16.55 1.96
N THR A 49 -3.84 17.32 3.04
CA THR A 49 -4.16 18.75 2.95
C THR A 49 -2.97 19.56 2.43
N GLY A 50 -3.14 20.15 1.24
CA GLY A 50 -2.12 21.02 0.62
C GLY A 50 -1.11 20.29 -0.24
N TRP A 51 -1.17 18.95 -0.32
CA TRP A 51 -0.34 18.19 -1.24
C TRP A 51 -0.73 18.49 -2.70
N GLN A 52 0.27 18.79 -3.53
CA GLN A 52 0.10 18.95 -4.97
C GLN A 52 0.65 17.70 -5.66
N PRO A 53 -0.20 16.79 -6.13
CA PRO A 53 0.24 15.51 -6.61
C PRO A 53 1.17 15.64 -7.83
N ALA A 54 2.47 15.37 -7.60
CA ALA A 54 3.39 15.06 -8.68
C ALA A 54 3.06 13.66 -9.20
N ARG A 55 3.14 13.45 -10.52
CA ARG A 55 2.97 12.11 -11.09
C ARG A 55 4.17 11.26 -10.74
N ILE A 56 3.96 10.27 -9.88
CA ILE A 56 4.97 9.33 -9.42
C ILE A 56 4.83 8.04 -10.22
N ALA A 57 5.90 7.67 -10.92
CA ALA A 57 5.89 6.49 -11.77
C ALA A 57 7.14 5.62 -11.54
N SER A 58 6.93 4.31 -11.51
CA SER A 58 8.03 3.34 -11.45
C SER A 58 7.72 2.16 -12.36
N LYS A 59 8.67 1.85 -13.26
CA LYS A 59 8.60 0.67 -14.13
C LYS A 59 9.18 -0.58 -13.46
N LYS A 60 9.68 -0.46 -12.23
CA LYS A 60 10.42 -1.51 -11.51
C LYS A 60 9.75 -1.94 -10.22
N LEU A 61 8.93 -1.09 -9.62
CA LEU A 61 8.20 -1.39 -8.40
C LEU A 61 7.24 -2.57 -8.67
N ARG A 62 7.46 -3.67 -7.94
CA ARG A 62 6.66 -4.89 -7.99
C ARG A 62 5.78 -5.04 -6.78
N LEU A 63 6.22 -4.49 -5.65
CA LEU A 63 5.49 -4.51 -4.39
C LEU A 63 5.34 -3.09 -3.86
N PHE A 64 4.10 -2.73 -3.54
CA PHE A 64 3.76 -1.49 -2.86
C PHE A 64 2.83 -1.78 -1.68
N SER A 65 3.19 -1.26 -0.51
CA SER A 65 2.34 -1.28 0.67
C SER A 65 2.13 0.12 1.19
N LEU A 66 0.86 0.48 1.42
CA LEU A 66 0.46 1.72 2.09
C LEU A 66 -0.59 1.37 3.15
N VAL A 67 -0.12 1.18 4.38
CA VAL A 67 -0.95 0.85 5.55
C VAL A 67 -0.99 2.07 6.45
N VAL A 68 -2.18 2.37 6.96
CA VAL A 68 -2.44 3.52 7.83
C VAL A 68 -3.16 3.07 9.08
N ASP A 69 -2.81 3.69 10.21
CA ASP A 69 -3.46 3.41 11.49
C ASP A 69 -4.96 3.75 11.41
N PRO A 70 -5.82 2.75 11.63
CA PRO A 70 -7.26 2.89 11.55
C PRO A 70 -7.89 3.73 12.66
N TYR A 71 -7.18 4.01 13.76
CA TYR A 71 -7.60 5.00 14.75
C TYR A 71 -7.97 6.33 14.06
N TRP A 72 -7.16 6.75 13.09
CA TRP A 72 -7.37 8.00 12.36
C TRP A 72 -8.48 7.94 11.32
N ILE A 73 -8.75 6.74 10.80
CA ILE A 73 -9.92 6.52 9.92
C ILE A 73 -11.22 6.72 10.72
N ASN A 74 -11.22 6.39 12.02
CA ASN A 74 -12.38 6.53 12.89
C ASN A 74 -12.53 7.94 13.49
N GLU A 75 -11.44 8.53 13.97
CA GLU A 75 -11.46 9.81 14.68
C GLU A 75 -11.50 11.02 13.75
N ALA A 76 -10.94 10.91 12.54
CA ALA A 76 -10.86 12.00 11.58
C ALA A 76 -11.07 11.51 10.13
N PRO A 77 -12.23 10.92 9.79
CA PRO A 77 -12.50 10.36 8.46
C PRO A 77 -12.39 11.40 7.33
N GLU A 78 -12.63 12.68 7.61
CA GLU A 78 -12.48 13.78 6.64
C GLU A 78 -11.01 14.08 6.29
N GLN A 79 -10.07 13.65 7.14
CA GLN A 79 -8.63 13.81 6.95
C GLN A 79 -8.02 12.61 6.23
N PHE A 80 -8.71 11.47 6.23
CA PHE A 80 -8.27 10.25 5.58
C PHE A 80 -8.86 10.09 4.18
N ASP A 81 -8.06 10.42 3.16
CA ASP A 81 -8.37 10.09 1.77
C ASP A 81 -7.13 9.58 1.04
N ILE A 82 -7.09 8.26 0.81
CA ILE A 82 -6.04 7.59 0.03
C ILE A 82 -6.24 7.75 -1.48
N GLY A 83 -7.42 8.18 -1.94
CA GLY A 83 -7.75 8.32 -3.35
C GLY A 83 -6.77 9.21 -4.12
N PRO A 84 -6.52 10.47 -3.69
CA PRO A 84 -5.56 11.37 -4.30
C PRO A 84 -4.15 10.79 -4.41
N VAL A 85 -3.72 10.02 -3.40
CA VAL A 85 -2.42 9.36 -3.40
C VAL A 85 -2.35 8.40 -4.57
N PHE A 86 -3.30 7.45 -4.63
CA PHE A 86 -3.38 6.49 -5.72
C PHE A 86 -3.54 7.15 -7.08
N ASP A 87 -4.25 8.28 -7.16
CA ASP A 87 -4.42 9.08 -8.38
C ASP A 87 -3.12 9.57 -9.01
N SER A 88 -2.07 9.65 -8.20
CA SER A 88 -0.75 10.15 -8.60
C SER A 88 0.21 9.05 -8.99
N LEU A 89 -0.12 7.79 -8.67
CA LEU A 89 0.76 6.64 -8.84
C LEU A 89 0.53 5.96 -10.20
N MET A 90 1.64 5.54 -10.82
CA MET A 90 1.66 4.75 -12.04
C MET A 90 2.74 3.67 -11.98
N PHE A 91 2.34 2.44 -11.64
CA PHE A 91 3.26 1.32 -11.40
C PHE A 91 2.95 0.13 -12.33
N PRO A 92 3.31 0.18 -13.62
CA PRO A 92 2.96 -0.87 -14.58
C PRO A 92 3.54 -2.25 -14.28
N ALA A 93 4.60 -2.33 -13.47
CA ALA A 93 5.21 -3.60 -13.06
C ALA A 93 4.68 -4.15 -11.73
N LEU A 94 3.72 -3.47 -11.10
CA LEU A 94 3.18 -3.86 -9.80
C LEU A 94 2.46 -5.21 -9.88
N SER A 95 2.86 -6.14 -9.02
CA SER A 95 2.28 -7.47 -8.86
C SER A 95 1.62 -7.65 -7.50
N ASP A 96 2.13 -6.99 -6.47
CA ASP A 96 1.69 -7.17 -5.10
C ASP A 96 1.31 -5.82 -4.48
N LEU A 97 0.08 -5.71 -4.02
CA LEU A 97 -0.45 -4.50 -3.38
C LEU A 97 -0.97 -4.85 -1.98
N VAL A 98 -0.54 -4.07 -0.99
CA VAL A 98 -1.06 -4.10 0.38
C VAL A 98 -1.58 -2.71 0.71
N VAL A 99 -2.82 -2.60 1.19
CA VAL A 99 -3.43 -1.30 1.47
C VAL A 99 -4.44 -1.39 2.61
N THR A 100 -4.50 -0.38 3.46
CA THR A 100 -5.60 -0.25 4.42
C THR A 100 -6.91 0.01 3.68
N ILE A 101 -7.94 -0.78 3.97
CA ILE A 101 -9.23 -0.64 3.31
C ILE A 101 -10.03 0.54 3.89
N PRO A 102 -10.65 1.40 3.06
CA PRO A 102 -11.60 2.38 3.56
C PRO A 102 -12.79 1.73 4.25
N MET A 103 -13.25 2.30 5.36
CA MET A 103 -14.38 1.76 6.15
C MET A 103 -15.70 1.72 5.37
N ASP A 104 -15.87 2.60 4.39
CA ASP A 104 -17.05 2.63 3.51
C ASP A 104 -17.02 1.51 2.45
N GLY A 105 -15.91 0.77 2.33
CA GLY A 105 -15.69 -0.27 1.33
C GLY A 105 -15.59 0.26 -0.09
N ASN A 106 -15.41 1.57 -0.28
CA ASN A 106 -15.27 2.17 -1.60
C ASN A 106 -13.87 1.92 -2.14
N LEU A 107 -13.78 1.15 -3.23
CA LEU A 107 -12.52 0.76 -3.88
C LEU A 107 -12.33 1.43 -5.25
N ASP A 108 -13.08 2.48 -5.58
CA ASP A 108 -12.99 3.13 -6.90
C ASP A 108 -11.60 3.71 -7.18
N PHE A 109 -10.91 4.22 -6.15
CA PHE A 109 -9.53 4.68 -6.29
C PHE A 109 -8.59 3.56 -6.74
N LEU A 110 -8.77 2.32 -6.25
CA LEU A 110 -8.01 1.15 -6.71
C LEU A 110 -8.36 0.79 -8.14
N ARG A 111 -9.65 0.81 -8.51
CA ARG A 111 -10.08 0.57 -9.90
C ARG A 111 -9.39 1.54 -10.86
N HIS A 112 -9.44 2.83 -10.55
CA HIS A 112 -8.79 3.87 -11.32
C HIS A 112 -7.28 3.67 -11.39
N PHE A 113 -6.64 3.34 -10.26
CA PHE A 113 -5.21 3.08 -10.20
C PHE A 113 -4.79 1.86 -11.05
N ILE A 114 -5.47 0.72 -10.93
CA ILE A 114 -5.14 -0.49 -11.67
C ILE A 114 -5.31 -0.24 -13.17
N ALA A 115 -6.44 0.39 -13.57
CA ALA A 115 -6.71 0.74 -14.96
C ALA A 115 -5.66 1.72 -15.52
N ARG A 116 -5.30 2.77 -14.77
CA ARG A 116 -4.31 3.78 -15.18
C ARG A 116 -2.90 3.24 -15.22
N SER A 117 -2.50 2.43 -14.24
CA SER A 117 -1.17 1.82 -14.17
C SER A 117 -0.99 0.74 -15.22
N GLY A 118 -2.08 0.07 -15.62
CA GLY A 118 -2.02 -1.10 -16.50
C GLY A 118 -1.27 -2.27 -15.89
N CYS A 119 -1.20 -2.31 -14.55
CA CYS A 119 -0.52 -3.36 -13.80
C CYS A 119 -1.34 -4.66 -13.82
N ARG A 120 -0.70 -5.77 -13.44
CA ARG A 120 -1.34 -7.08 -13.31
C ARG A 120 -1.03 -7.64 -11.94
N LEU A 121 -1.94 -7.38 -11.00
CA LEU A 121 -1.77 -7.85 -9.64
C LEU A 121 -1.89 -9.37 -9.57
N SER A 122 -0.87 -10.02 -8.99
CA SER A 122 -0.94 -11.41 -8.53
C SER A 122 -1.54 -11.52 -7.13
N SER A 123 -1.38 -10.47 -6.31
CA SER A 123 -1.88 -10.45 -4.94
C SER A 123 -2.39 -9.06 -4.55
N LEU A 124 -3.51 -9.04 -3.84
CA LEU A 124 -4.08 -7.86 -3.21
C LEU A 124 -4.38 -8.18 -1.74
N THR A 125 -3.85 -7.39 -0.82
CA THR A 125 -4.06 -7.58 0.61
C THR A 125 -4.69 -6.33 1.20
N PHE A 126 -5.78 -6.52 1.92
CA PHE A 126 -6.42 -5.48 2.71
C PHE A 126 -6.09 -5.69 4.18
N THR A 127 -5.58 -4.65 4.84
CA THR A 127 -5.28 -4.64 6.28
C THR A 127 -6.35 -3.88 7.08
N GLU A 128 -6.30 -4.00 8.40
CA GLU A 128 -7.05 -3.19 9.38
C GLU A 128 -8.57 -3.32 9.27
N ILE A 129 -9.04 -4.56 9.13
CA ILE A 129 -10.46 -4.88 9.08
C ILE A 129 -10.99 -5.02 10.51
N PHE A 130 -11.67 -3.99 11.02
CA PHE A 130 -12.26 -4.02 12.36
C PHE A 130 -13.44 -4.99 12.41
N ASP A 131 -13.26 -6.07 13.15
CA ASP A 131 -14.24 -7.15 13.32
C ASP A 131 -15.40 -6.77 14.27
N GLU A 132 -15.42 -5.56 14.84
CA GLU A 132 -16.48 -5.14 15.76
C GLU A 132 -17.87 -4.96 15.10
N ALA A 133 -17.95 -4.97 13.76
CA ALA A 133 -19.20 -4.89 13.02
C ALA A 133 -19.79 -6.25 12.57
N PHE A 134 -19.12 -7.38 12.81
CA PHE A 134 -19.49 -8.65 12.15
C PHE A 134 -19.72 -9.81 13.12
N GLY A 135 -21.00 -10.14 13.31
CA GLY A 135 -21.41 -11.49 13.71
C GLY A 135 -21.20 -12.55 12.63
N ASP A 136 -20.67 -12.18 11.45
CA ASP A 136 -20.32 -13.11 10.37
C ASP A 136 -19.30 -12.47 9.39
N PRO A 137 -18.03 -12.96 9.35
CA PRO A 137 -16.99 -12.50 8.43
C PRO A 137 -17.38 -12.61 6.95
N GLU A 138 -18.30 -13.51 6.56
CA GLU A 138 -18.75 -13.64 5.17
C GLU A 138 -19.74 -12.52 4.75
N SER A 139 -20.29 -11.78 5.71
CA SER A 139 -21.27 -10.71 5.46
C SER A 139 -20.65 -9.32 5.26
N SER A 140 -19.32 -9.20 5.38
CA SER A 140 -18.63 -7.92 5.31
C SER A 140 -18.64 -7.33 3.90
N LEU A 141 -19.29 -6.17 3.74
CA LEU A 141 -19.32 -5.37 2.52
C LEU A 141 -17.91 -5.10 1.98
N ILE A 142 -16.95 -4.93 2.88
CA ILE A 142 -15.52 -4.74 2.62
C ILE A 142 -14.91 -5.97 1.94
N ARG A 143 -15.13 -7.18 2.51
CA ARG A 143 -14.65 -8.43 1.91
C ARG A 143 -15.29 -8.66 0.54
N ARG A 144 -16.59 -8.41 0.42
CA ARG A 144 -17.30 -8.52 -0.86
C ARG A 144 -16.77 -7.54 -1.90
N ALA A 145 -16.50 -6.29 -1.52
CA ALA A 145 -15.92 -5.29 -2.40
C ALA A 145 -14.53 -5.71 -2.90
N GLY A 146 -13.68 -6.21 -2.00
CA GLY A 146 -12.35 -6.71 -2.33
C GLY A 146 -12.38 -7.93 -3.26
N VAL A 147 -13.26 -8.90 -3.00
CA VAL A 147 -13.45 -10.08 -3.87
C VAL A 147 -13.98 -9.67 -5.24
N ASN A 148 -14.97 -8.78 -5.32
CA ASN A 148 -15.50 -8.29 -6.59
C ASN A 148 -14.41 -7.58 -7.42
N LEU A 149 -13.56 -6.77 -6.77
CA LEU A 149 -12.42 -6.13 -7.43
C LEU A 149 -11.42 -7.17 -7.97
N ALA A 150 -11.19 -8.24 -7.21
CA ALA A 150 -10.34 -9.34 -7.63
C ALA A 150 -10.86 -10.03 -8.89
N GLU A 151 -12.15 -10.35 -8.91
CA GLU A 151 -12.81 -10.98 -10.05
C GLU A 151 -12.78 -10.05 -11.29
N GLU A 152 -13.06 -8.76 -11.09
CA GLU A 152 -13.05 -7.74 -12.14
C GLU A 152 -11.70 -7.65 -12.86
N TYR A 153 -10.59 -7.70 -12.13
CA TYR A 153 -9.24 -7.56 -12.67
C TYR A 153 -8.46 -8.88 -12.79
N GLY A 154 -9.09 -10.01 -12.47
CA GLY A 154 -8.47 -11.33 -12.53
C GLY A 154 -7.31 -11.52 -11.54
N ILE A 155 -7.41 -10.95 -10.34
CA ILE A 155 -6.40 -11.04 -9.28
C ILE A 155 -6.50 -12.41 -8.60
N PRO A 156 -5.47 -13.28 -8.68
CA PRO A 156 -5.57 -14.67 -8.20
C PRO A 156 -5.63 -14.84 -6.68
N SER A 157 -5.07 -13.89 -5.92
CA SER A 157 -4.94 -13.98 -4.46
C SER A 157 -5.44 -12.71 -3.82
N VAL A 158 -6.46 -12.83 -2.98
CA VAL A 158 -6.93 -11.73 -2.12
C VAL A 158 -6.89 -12.16 -0.67
N GLU A 159 -6.20 -11.37 0.14
CA GLU A 159 -5.99 -11.60 1.56
C GLU A 159 -6.59 -10.44 2.37
N PHE A 160 -7.04 -10.75 3.57
CA PHE A 160 -7.71 -9.83 4.49
C PHE A 160 -7.12 -10.10 5.87
N THR A 161 -6.38 -9.14 6.43
CA THR A 161 -5.66 -9.28 7.70
C THR A 161 -5.98 -8.13 8.64
N TYR A 162 -5.66 -8.30 9.92
CA TYR A 162 -5.76 -7.22 10.89
C TYR A 162 -4.59 -6.26 10.75
N ASP A 163 -3.37 -6.81 10.74
CA ASP A 163 -2.14 -6.02 10.70
C ASP A 163 -1.34 -6.34 9.43
N LEU A 164 -0.47 -5.40 9.03
CA LEU A 164 0.59 -5.61 8.05
C LEU A 164 1.51 -6.78 8.47
N ASP A 165 1.82 -6.89 9.76
CA ASP A 165 2.66 -7.96 10.31
C ASP A 165 2.05 -9.35 10.06
N GLU A 166 0.74 -9.47 9.90
CA GLU A 166 0.08 -10.77 9.62
C GLU A 166 0.08 -11.15 8.13
N THR A 167 0.41 -10.20 7.25
CA THR A 167 0.34 -10.45 5.81
C THR A 167 1.41 -11.44 5.36
N ARG A 168 1.02 -12.41 4.52
CA ARG A 168 1.96 -13.42 3.99
C ARG A 168 3.11 -12.77 3.22
N ILE A 169 2.84 -11.68 2.52
CA ILE A 169 3.84 -10.99 1.70
C ILE A 169 4.85 -10.27 2.59
N TYR A 170 4.39 -9.62 3.65
CA TYR A 170 5.29 -8.96 4.60
C TYR A 170 6.15 -9.97 5.36
N GLN A 171 5.56 -11.07 5.85
CA GLN A 171 6.31 -12.14 6.50
C GLN A 171 7.40 -12.72 5.60
N LYS A 172 7.08 -12.98 4.32
CA LYS A 172 8.10 -13.40 3.34
C LYS A 172 9.18 -12.35 3.11
N ALA A 173 8.86 -11.05 3.16
CA ALA A 173 9.83 -9.98 3.01
C ALA A 173 10.74 -9.88 4.23
N LYS A 174 10.14 -9.94 5.43
CA LYS A 174 10.82 -10.02 6.72
C LYS A 174 11.80 -11.19 6.76
N ASP A 175 11.37 -12.38 6.35
CA ASP A 175 12.25 -13.55 6.24
C ASP A 175 13.44 -13.29 5.30
N ARG A 176 13.26 -12.57 4.18
CA ARG A 176 14.38 -12.22 3.28
C ARG A 176 15.33 -11.20 3.90
N TRP A 177 14.81 -10.26 4.68
CA TRP A 177 15.62 -9.23 5.34
C TRP A 177 16.43 -9.81 6.51
N TYR A 178 15.84 -10.74 7.26
CA TYR A 178 16.42 -11.30 8.48
C TYR A 178 17.02 -12.69 8.31
N CYS A 179 16.85 -13.36 7.16
CA CYS A 179 17.74 -14.45 6.73
C CYS A 179 19.14 -13.87 6.44
N MET A 180 19.85 -13.53 7.52
CA MET A 180 21.31 -13.56 7.52
C MET A 180 21.73 -15.00 7.26
N ASP A 181 22.65 -15.21 6.33
CA ASP A 181 23.11 -16.50 5.84
C ASP A 181 23.26 -17.57 6.94
N ASP A 182 22.26 -18.46 7.09
CA ASP A 182 22.43 -19.79 7.71
C ASP A 182 23.04 -20.78 6.68
N GLN A 183 23.99 -20.30 5.88
CA GLN A 183 24.85 -21.12 5.03
C GLN A 183 26.30 -20.68 5.21
N ALA A 184 26.90 -21.17 6.31
CA ALA A 184 28.33 -21.42 6.42
C ALA A 184 28.60 -22.92 6.27
#